data_AF-A0A2N9LNG7-F1
#
_entry.id   AF-A0A2N9LNG7-F1
#
_cell.length_a   1.000
_cell.length_b   1.000
_cell.length_c   1.000
_cell.angle_alpha   90.00
_cell.angle_beta   90.00
_cell.angle_gamma   90.00
#
_symmetry.space_group_name_H-M   'P 1'
#
loop_
_entity.id
_entity.type
_entity.pdbx_description
1 polymer ?
#
loop_
_entity_poly.entity_id
_entity_poly.type
_entity_poly.pdbx_seq_one_letter_code
_entity_poly.pdbx_strand_id
1 'polypeptide(L)' 'MKRQLLRFAPWLALMALGIVAAPAPQERHPHIRAALKELRAAREELQSAERDFCGHRAAAVKSADTAMRQLQQALECDR' A
#
# COMPACT_ATOMS: atom_id res chain seq x y z
N MET A 1 37.57 48.20 -25.25
CA MET A 1 37.49 46.96 -26.04
C MET A 1 36.57 45.98 -25.31
N LYS A 2 35.40 45.70 -25.91
CA LYS A 2 34.68 44.41 -25.91
C LYS A 2 34.34 43.84 -24.51
N ARG A 3 33.26 44.26 -23.85
CA ARG A 3 31.90 43.68 -24.01
C ARG A 3 31.91 42.22 -24.51
N GLN A 4 32.56 41.30 -23.80
CA GLN A 4 32.57 39.88 -24.19
C GLN A 4 32.35 38.87 -23.04
N LEU A 5 32.13 39.32 -21.80
CA LEU A 5 31.93 38.42 -20.66
C LEU A 5 30.46 38.03 -20.39
N LEU A 6 29.52 38.46 -21.24
CA LEU A 6 28.08 38.15 -21.13
C LEU A 6 27.56 37.39 -22.36
N ARG A 7 28.27 36.34 -22.79
CA ARG A 7 27.87 35.48 -23.92
C ARG A 7 27.77 33.98 -23.59
N PHE A 8 27.65 33.63 -22.32
CA PHE A 8 27.42 32.24 -21.87
C PHE A 8 26.22 32.11 -20.92
N ALA A 9 25.24 33.00 -21.06
CA ALA A 9 24.10 33.09 -20.13
C ALA A 9 22.83 32.27 -20.45
N PRO A 10 22.67 31.46 -21.53
CA PRO A 10 21.42 30.69 -21.64
C PRO A 10 21.54 29.18 -21.35
N TRP A 11 22.74 28.62 -21.09
CA TRP A 11 22.89 27.17 -20.94
C TRP A 11 23.01 26.65 -19.51
N LEU A 12 23.30 27.51 -18.52
CA LEU A 12 23.37 27.11 -17.11
C LEU A 12 22.03 27.30 -16.36
N ALA A 13 21.07 28.03 -16.92
CA ALA A 13 19.76 28.27 -16.31
C ALA A 13 18.73 27.15 -16.56
N LEU A 14 19.04 26.17 -17.42
CA LEU A 14 18.14 25.07 -17.81
C LEU A 14 18.41 23.74 -17.09
N MET A 15 19.31 23.72 -16.09
CA MET A 15 19.80 22.47 -15.47
C MET A 15 19.37 22.23 -14.02
N ALA A 16 18.44 23.01 -13.47
CA ALA A 16 18.12 22.96 -12.03
C ALA A 16 16.68 22.53 -11.68
N LEU A 17 16.00 21.76 -12.52
CA LEU A 17 14.68 21.22 -12.17
C LEU A 17 14.50 19.75 -12.59
N GLY A 18 15.28 18.87 -11.97
CA GLY A 18 15.12 17.43 -12.08
C GLY A 18 15.12 16.79 -10.70
N ILE A 19 14.06 16.99 -9.92
CA ILE A 19 13.81 16.09 -8.78
C ILE A 19 13.35 14.77 -9.41
N VAL A 20 14.30 13.85 -9.62
CA VAL A 20 13.96 12.48 -9.98
C VAL A 20 13.34 11.87 -8.73
N ALA A 21 12.01 11.79 -8.71
CA ALA A 21 11.31 11.05 -7.68
C ALA A 21 11.76 9.59 -7.76
N ALA A 22 12.44 9.12 -6.72
CA ALA A 22 12.79 7.70 -6.62
C ALA A 22 11.49 6.89 -6.61
N PRO A 23 11.43 5.76 -7.33
CA PRO A 23 10.26 4.88 -7.28
C PRO A 23 10.05 4.45 -5.82
N ALA A 24 8.84 4.64 -5.30
CA ALA A 24 8.48 4.16 -3.98
C ALA A 24 8.68 2.64 -3.93
N PRO A 25 9.23 2.09 -2.84
CA PRO A 25 9.38 0.64 -2.71
C PRO A 25 8.02 -0.01 -2.88
N GLN A 26 7.89 -0.87 -3.89
CA GLN A 26 6.68 -1.65 -4.13
C GLN A 26 6.46 -2.57 -2.94
N GLU A 27 5.28 -2.45 -2.32
CA GLU A 27 4.96 -3.26 -1.16
C GLU A 27 4.88 -4.74 -1.58
N ARG A 28 5.68 -5.59 -0.93
CA ARG A 28 5.74 -7.02 -1.23
C ARG A 28 4.39 -7.67 -0.92
N HIS A 29 3.82 -8.36 -1.90
CA HIS A 29 2.49 -9.00 -1.85
C HIS A 29 1.32 -8.04 -1.55
N PRO A 30 1.03 -7.07 -2.45
CA PRO A 30 0.03 -6.04 -2.20
C PRO A 30 -1.38 -6.63 -2.01
N HIS A 31 -1.72 -7.70 -2.74
CA HIS A 31 -3.04 -8.33 -2.64
C HIS A 31 -3.23 -9.11 -1.33
N ILE A 32 -2.19 -9.76 -0.81
CA ILE A 32 -2.26 -10.48 0.48
C ILE A 32 -2.49 -9.46 1.62
N ARG A 33 -1.81 -8.33 1.56
CA ARG A 33 -1.94 -7.25 2.55
C ARG A 33 -3.29 -6.55 2.48
N ALA A 34 -3.78 -6.29 1.25
CA ALA A 34 -5.13 -5.79 1.04
C ALA A 34 -6.17 -6.77 1.60
N ALA A 35 -6.06 -8.06 1.28
CA ALA A 35 -6.97 -9.08 1.80
C ALA A 35 -6.98 -9.13 3.34
N LEU A 36 -5.82 -9.02 3.99
CA LEU A 36 -5.73 -8.94 5.45
C LEU A 36 -6.47 -7.72 6.02
N LYS A 37 -6.40 -6.56 5.35
CA LYS A 37 -7.12 -5.36 5.76
C LYS A 37 -8.63 -5.55 5.62
N GLU A 38 -9.08 -6.04 4.47
CA GLU A 38 -10.51 -6.27 4.20
C GLU A 38 -11.10 -7.33 5.13
N LEU A 39 -10.39 -8.42 5.39
CA LEU A 39 -10.84 -9.46 6.33
C LEU A 39 -10.96 -8.95 7.77
N ARG A 40 -10.07 -8.05 8.20
CA ARG A 40 -10.18 -7.40 9.52
C ARG A 40 -11.42 -6.52 9.60
N ALA A 41 -11.64 -5.68 8.58
CA ALA A 41 -12.80 -4.81 8.52
C ALA A 41 -14.11 -5.62 8.52
N ALA A 42 -14.19 -6.67 7.68
CA ALA A 42 -15.35 -7.55 7.63
C ALA A 42 -15.59 -8.27 8.98
N ARG A 43 -14.53 -8.71 9.65
CA ARG A 43 -14.62 -9.33 10.98
C ARG A 43 -15.17 -8.34 12.01
N GLU A 44 -14.70 -7.10 12.03
CA GLU A 44 -15.18 -6.05 12.94
C GLU A 44 -16.66 -5.72 12.67
N GLU A 45 -17.04 -5.59 11.40
CA GLU A 45 -18.43 -5.38 10.99
C GLU A 45 -19.32 -6.53 11.49
N LEU A 46 -18.92 -7.78 11.25
CA LEU A 46 -19.64 -8.96 11.71
C LEU A 46 -19.73 -9.04 13.24
N GLN A 47 -18.69 -8.62 13.98
CA GLN A 47 -18.70 -8.62 15.44
C GLN A 47 -19.63 -7.55 16.03
N SER A 48 -19.70 -6.39 15.38
CA SER A 48 -20.59 -5.30 15.79
C SER A 48 -22.03 -5.45 15.30
N ALA A 49 -22.28 -6.35 14.35
CA ALA A 49 -23.60 -6.53 13.76
C ALA A 49 -24.63 -7.08 14.75
N GLU A 50 -25.74 -6.36 14.91
CA GLU A 50 -26.89 -6.81 15.71
C GLU A 50 -27.57 -8.05 15.12
N ARG A 51 -27.51 -8.21 13.79
CA ARG A 51 -28.15 -9.31 13.05
C ARG A 51 -27.19 -10.48 12.86
N ASP A 52 -27.72 -11.71 12.94
CA ASP A 52 -26.93 -12.94 12.84
C ASP A 52 -26.79 -13.49 11.39
N PHE A 53 -27.28 -12.75 10.38
CA PHE A 53 -27.21 -13.11 8.95
C PHE A 53 -27.61 -14.57 8.68
N CYS A 54 -28.83 -14.97 9.08
CA CYS A 54 -29.33 -16.34 8.94
C CYS A 54 -28.50 -17.41 9.69
N GLY A 55 -27.79 -17.05 10.76
CA GLY A 55 -26.92 -17.96 11.51
C GLY A 55 -25.46 -17.94 11.07
N HIS A 56 -25.10 -17.13 10.06
CA HIS A 56 -23.76 -17.14 9.48
C HIS A 56 -22.76 -16.23 10.17
N ARG A 57 -23.16 -15.32 11.07
CA ARG A 57 -22.25 -14.34 11.67
C ARG A 57 -21.05 -15.00 12.36
N ALA A 58 -21.30 -15.94 13.28
CA ALA A 58 -20.24 -16.61 14.02
C ALA A 58 -19.33 -17.47 13.12
N ALA A 59 -19.92 -18.17 12.15
CA ALA A 59 -19.19 -18.96 11.18
C ALA A 59 -18.29 -18.09 10.29
N ALA A 60 -18.81 -16.95 9.82
CA ALA A 60 -18.06 -16.01 9.00
C ALA A 60 -16.88 -15.38 9.76
N VAL A 61 -17.07 -14.99 11.02
CA VAL A 61 -15.97 -14.49 11.90
C VAL A 61 -14.87 -15.56 12.03
N LYS A 62 -15.24 -16.81 12.30
CA LYS A 62 -14.27 -17.92 12.43
C LYS A 62 -13.51 -18.16 11.13
N SER A 63 -14.19 -18.10 9.99
CA SER A 63 -13.58 -18.25 8.67
C SER A 63 -12.62 -17.10 8.37
N ALA A 64 -13.00 -15.85 8.66
CA ALA A 64 -12.15 -14.67 8.49
C ALA A 64 -10.87 -14.77 9.34
N ASP A 65 -11.00 -15.14 10.63
CA ASP A 65 -9.85 -15.37 11.52
C ASP A 65 -8.90 -16.44 10.99
N THR A 66 -9.46 -17.52 10.41
CA THR A 66 -8.67 -18.61 9.83
C THR A 66 -7.92 -18.16 8.59
N ALA A 67 -8.59 -17.43 7.68
CA ALA A 67 -7.97 -16.88 6.50
C ALA A 67 -6.84 -15.88 6.86
N MET A 68 -7.09 -15.00 7.82
CA MET A 68 -6.08 -14.04 8.30
C MET A 68 -4.82 -14.74 8.81
N ARG A 69 -4.94 -15.80 9.62
CA ARG A 69 -3.79 -16.57 10.12
C ARG A 69 -2.98 -17.19 8.98
N GLN A 70 -3.66 -17.79 8.01
CA GLN A 70 -2.98 -18.43 6.86
C GLN A 70 -2.25 -17.40 5.99
N LEU A 71 -2.86 -16.25 5.73
CA LEU A 71 -2.21 -15.16 4.98
C LEU A 71 -1.02 -14.56 5.72
N GLN A 72 -1.11 -14.42 7.05
CA GLN A 72 0.04 -14.01 7.88
C GLN A 72 1.18 -15.03 7.80
N GLN A 73 0.87 -16.32 7.94
CA GLN A 73 1.87 -17.38 7.81
C GLN A 73 2.52 -17.38 6.41
N ALA A 74 1.74 -17.16 5.36
CA ALA A 74 2.28 -17.07 4.00
C ALA A 74 3.28 -15.91 3.84
N LEU A 75 2.99 -14.74 4.43
CA LEU A 75 3.91 -13.60 4.44
C LEU A 75 5.17 -13.88 5.28
N GLU A 76 5.05 -14.66 6.36
CA GLU A 76 6.17 -15.07 7.19
C GLU A 76 7.08 -16.09 6.48
N CYS A 77 6.51 -17.06 5.75
CA CYS A 77 7.27 -18.04 4.99
C CYS A 77 8.01 -17.42 3.79
N ASP A 78 7.51 -16.31 3.27
CA ASP A 78 8.12 -15.60 2.14
C ASP A 78 9.20 -14.59 2.58
N ARG A 79 9.22 -14.16 3.86
CA ARG A 79 10.21 -13.19 4.36
C ARG A 79 11.65 -13.67 4.18
#